data_AF-A0A0M8YAT7-F1
#
_entry.id   AF-A0A0M8YAT7-F1
#
_cell.length_a   1.000
_cell.length_b   1.000
_cell.length_c   1.000
_cell.angle_alpha   90.00
_cell.angle_beta   90.00
_cell.angle_gamma   90.00
#
_symmetry.space_group_name_H-M   'P 1'
#
loop_
_entity.id
_entity.type
_entity.pdbx_description
1 polymer ?
#
loop_
_entity_poly.entity_id
_entity_poly.type
_entity_poly.pdbx_seq_one_letter_code
_entity_poly.pdbx_strand_id
1 'polypeptide(L)'
;MDKHLFDEAIGEVPPSTVDVDAVIARGRRGVRLRRVANPAVAAGMAVVVLTGAVAYTLADGRGTPVGGPPGTTSAVSPSSTAREQPPGSKVDAPSVVVVDDKVPPPECEGRLEPAAEAAARLTLATTDAVKAQRPDLGLSANPAGDYPAGTPHGPLDYHQVSAADPGVELSICDPKATFEAMATTTTADGSGNIFVLVEPTWRDGLGPVCAFPGLGTRTSCVAETGTRGEEIVKQTADMGGGITLNQVLVHREDGTRILVQAENIATSGKTGGAPTSSEPPLTLDQLVAIGVDPALTMFPG
;
A
#
# COMPACT_ATOMS: atom_id res chain seq x y z
N MET A 1 -12.22 -2.74 62.55
CA MET A 1 -12.52 -3.91 61.71
C MET A 1 -11.31 -4.81 61.71
N ASP A 2 -11.51 -6.07 62.06
CA ASP A 2 -10.44 -7.05 62.27
C ASP A 2 -10.04 -7.72 60.94
N LYS A 3 -8.74 -7.89 60.71
CA LYS A 3 -8.16 -8.32 59.41
C LYS A 3 -8.53 -9.77 59.06
N HIS A 4 -8.91 -10.56 60.07
CA HIS A 4 -9.31 -11.95 59.94
C HIS A 4 -10.60 -12.18 59.12
N LEU A 5 -11.48 -11.18 58.99
CA LEU A 5 -12.72 -11.35 58.22
C LEU A 5 -12.52 -11.27 56.70
N PHE A 6 -11.40 -10.71 56.22
CA PHE A 6 -11.13 -10.62 54.79
C PHE A 6 -10.50 -11.90 54.22
N ASP A 7 -9.69 -12.60 55.02
CA ASP A 7 -9.00 -13.82 54.56
C ASP A 7 -9.95 -15.04 54.50
N GLU A 8 -11.07 -15.04 55.24
CA GLU A 8 -12.06 -16.12 55.20
C GLU A 8 -13.03 -16.03 54.01
N ALA A 9 -13.14 -14.85 53.38
CA ALA A 9 -14.02 -14.62 52.22
C ALA A 9 -13.37 -14.95 50.87
N ILE A 10 -12.05 -15.11 50.83
CA ILE A 10 -11.31 -15.47 49.61
C ILE A 10 -11.04 -16.98 49.67
N GLY A 11 -12.00 -17.76 49.15
CA GLY A 11 -11.88 -19.22 49.07
C GLY A 11 -10.61 -19.68 48.34
N GLU A 12 -10.23 -20.93 48.59
CA GLU A 12 -9.01 -21.54 48.05
C GLU A 12 -8.90 -21.36 46.52
N VAL A 13 -7.77 -20.82 46.09
CA VAL A 13 -7.45 -20.60 44.68
C VAL A 13 -7.47 -21.96 43.97
N PRO A 14 -8.31 -22.15 42.93
CA PRO A 14 -8.38 -23.41 42.22
C PRO A 14 -7.02 -23.73 41.58
N PRO A 15 -6.56 -25.00 41.63
CA PRO A 15 -5.29 -25.37 41.01
C PRO A 15 -5.38 -25.13 39.50
N SER A 16 -4.53 -24.25 38.98
CA SER A 16 -4.50 -23.94 37.55
C SER A 16 -4.06 -25.18 36.77
N THR A 17 -4.98 -25.78 36.02
CA THR A 17 -4.74 -26.97 35.17
C THR A 17 -4.09 -26.65 33.83
N VAL A 18 -3.63 -25.41 33.63
CA VAL A 18 -3.00 -24.98 32.38
C VAL A 18 -1.50 -25.22 32.46
N ASP A 19 -1.06 -26.33 31.89
CA ASP A 19 0.35 -26.62 31.63
C ASP A 19 0.86 -25.74 30.49
N VAL A 20 1.38 -24.56 30.85
CA VAL A 20 1.92 -23.57 29.91
C VAL A 20 3.12 -24.14 29.13
N ASP A 21 3.89 -25.04 29.74
CA ASP A 21 5.06 -25.65 29.12
C ASP A 21 4.66 -26.62 28.00
N ALA A 22 3.56 -27.36 28.16
CA ALA A 22 2.99 -28.21 27.12
C ALA A 22 2.54 -27.40 25.89
N VAL A 23 2.00 -26.19 26.09
CA VAL A 23 1.58 -25.29 25.00
C VAL A 23 2.79 -24.76 24.22
N ILE A 24 3.84 -24.33 24.92
CA ILE A 24 5.08 -23.81 24.31
C ILE A 24 5.81 -24.92 23.54
N ALA A 25 5.88 -26.13 24.10
CA ALA A 25 6.50 -27.27 23.44
C ALA A 25 5.76 -27.68 22.14
N ARG A 26 4.43 -27.58 22.12
CA ARG A 26 3.60 -27.85 20.93
C ARG A 26 3.82 -26.80 19.83
N GLY A 27 3.97 -25.52 20.20
CA GLY A 27 4.28 -24.44 19.26
C GLY A 27 5.65 -24.60 18.58
N ARG A 28 6.70 -24.96 19.34
CA ARG A 28 8.07 -25.12 18.78
C ARG A 28 8.21 -26.28 17.80
N ARG A 29 7.43 -27.36 17.93
CA ARG A 29 7.46 -28.49 16.98
C ARG A 29 6.84 -28.14 15.61
N GLY A 30 5.81 -27.29 15.58
CA GLY A 30 5.18 -26.85 14.32
C GLY A 30 6.09 -26.01 13.44
N VAL A 31 6.94 -25.16 14.04
CA VAL A 31 7.88 -24.30 13.30
C VAL A 31 9.01 -25.10 12.66
N ARG A 32 9.49 -26.17 13.31
CA ARG A 32 10.55 -27.02 12.75
C ARG A 32 10.06 -27.88 11.58
N LEU A 33 8.80 -28.33 11.59
CA LEU A 33 8.23 -29.10 10.49
C LEU A 33 8.04 -28.26 9.21
N ARG A 34 7.75 -26.96 9.34
CA ARG A 34 7.64 -26.06 8.18
C ARG A 34 8.99 -25.75 7.50
N ARG A 35 10.13 -25.93 8.19
CA ARG A 35 11.47 -25.70 7.61
C ARG A 35 12.01 -26.86 6.77
N VAL A 36 11.41 -28.05 6.83
CA VAL A 36 11.95 -29.25 6.15
C VAL A 36 11.11 -29.64 4.91
N ALA A 37 9.93 -29.06 4.73
CA ALA A 37 8.99 -29.45 3.66
C ALA A 37 9.07 -28.61 2.36
N ASN A 38 9.91 -27.57 2.26
CA ASN A 38 10.06 -26.77 1.04
C ASN A 38 11.54 -26.52 0.69
N PRO A 39 12.15 -27.31 -0.21
CA PRO A 39 13.55 -27.14 -0.63
C PRO A 39 13.74 -26.10 -1.77
N ALA A 40 12.86 -25.11 -1.91
CA ALA A 40 12.96 -24.12 -2.98
C ALA A 40 12.68 -22.72 -2.44
N VAL A 41 13.69 -22.06 -1.86
CA VAL A 41 14.06 -20.65 -2.09
C VAL A 41 15.41 -20.45 -1.38
N ALA A 42 16.49 -20.66 -2.11
CA ALA A 42 17.84 -20.23 -1.72
C ALA A 42 18.52 -19.70 -2.98
N ALA A 43 18.33 -18.42 -3.29
CA ALA A 43 19.23 -17.56 -4.07
C ALA A 43 18.54 -16.23 -4.38
N GLY A 44 19.27 -15.12 -4.20
CA GLY A 44 18.99 -13.88 -4.92
C GLY A 44 18.74 -12.63 -4.06
N MET A 45 19.72 -12.25 -3.23
CA MET A 45 19.83 -10.85 -2.80
C MET A 45 20.25 -10.01 -4.02
N ALA A 46 19.36 -9.12 -4.47
CA ALA A 46 19.71 -8.03 -5.38
C ALA A 46 19.17 -6.73 -4.78
N VAL A 47 20.10 -5.87 -4.36
CA VAL A 47 19.85 -4.51 -3.86
C VAL A 47 19.38 -3.66 -5.04
N VAL A 48 18.15 -3.16 -4.97
CA VAL A 48 17.66 -2.09 -5.83
C VAL A 48 17.26 -0.93 -4.93
N VAL A 49 18.14 0.08 -4.88
CA VAL A 49 17.82 1.40 -4.34
C VAL A 49 16.98 2.12 -5.40
N LEU A 50 15.66 2.13 -5.22
CA LEU A 50 14.75 2.97 -5.99
C LEU A 50 14.04 3.92 -5.03
N THR A 51 14.44 5.18 -5.13
CA THR A 51 13.90 6.33 -4.42
C THR A 51 12.50 6.67 -4.96
N GLY A 52 11.51 6.68 -4.05
CA GLY A 52 10.32 7.54 -4.16
C GLY A 52 9.21 7.14 -5.14
N ALA A 53 9.01 5.85 -5.38
CA ALA A 53 7.72 5.30 -5.81
C ALA A 53 7.74 3.81 -5.42
N VAL A 54 6.96 3.42 -4.43
CA VAL A 54 6.82 2.00 -4.04
C VAL A 54 5.98 1.31 -5.12
N ALA A 55 6.60 1.00 -6.26
CA ALA A 55 6.13 -0.03 -7.15
C ALA A 55 6.45 -1.37 -6.47
N TYR A 56 5.46 -1.97 -5.81
CA TYR A 56 5.52 -3.37 -5.40
C TYR A 56 5.55 -4.25 -6.66
N THR A 57 6.76 -4.52 -7.18
CA THR A 57 6.96 -5.37 -8.35
C THR A 57 6.72 -6.83 -8.00
N LEU A 58 5.76 -7.47 -8.66
CA LEU A 58 5.64 -8.93 -8.73
C LEU A 58 6.68 -9.46 -9.72
N ALA A 59 7.49 -10.44 -9.28
CA ALA A 59 8.35 -11.24 -10.15
C ALA A 59 7.71 -12.61 -10.44
N ASP A 60 7.85 -13.03 -11.69
CA ASP A 60 7.08 -14.03 -12.43
C ASP A 60 7.00 -15.45 -11.87
N GLY A 61 5.78 -16.02 -11.96
CA GLY A 61 5.54 -17.45 -12.00
C GLY A 61 5.84 -18.02 -13.39
N ARG A 62 6.86 -18.88 -13.50
CA ARG A 62 7.13 -19.67 -14.71
C ARG A 62 6.01 -20.68 -14.97
N GLY A 63 5.16 -20.38 -15.96
CA GLY A 63 4.35 -21.38 -16.65
C GLY A 63 5.23 -22.26 -17.54
N THR A 64 5.08 -23.57 -17.39
CA THR A 64 5.70 -24.59 -18.25
C THR A 64 5.04 -24.62 -19.63
N PRO A 65 5.80 -24.56 -20.75
CA PRO A 65 5.23 -24.81 -22.06
C PRO A 65 5.26 -26.32 -22.38
N VAL A 66 4.08 -26.88 -22.67
CA VAL A 66 3.91 -28.21 -23.29
C VAL A 66 3.93 -28.03 -24.80
N GLY A 67 4.86 -28.72 -25.48
CA GLY A 67 4.87 -28.86 -26.95
C GLY A 67 5.99 -29.80 -27.43
N GLY A 68 5.63 -30.89 -28.12
CA GLY A 68 6.56 -31.75 -28.87
C GLY A 68 6.77 -31.26 -30.31
N PRO A 69 7.17 -32.14 -31.27
CA PRO A 69 8.39 -32.94 -31.39
C PRO A 69 9.41 -32.30 -32.38
N PRO A 70 10.63 -32.87 -32.57
CA PRO A 70 11.76 -32.13 -33.15
C PRO A 70 11.82 -32.19 -34.68
N GLY A 71 11.95 -31.03 -35.32
CA GLY A 71 12.34 -30.87 -36.72
C GLY A 71 13.76 -30.32 -36.82
N THR A 72 14.68 -31.15 -37.27
CA THR A 72 16.07 -30.81 -37.65
C THR A 72 16.12 -30.04 -38.97
N THR A 73 16.85 -28.92 -39.03
CA THR A 73 17.72 -28.56 -40.17
C THR A 73 18.67 -27.43 -39.79
N SER A 74 19.89 -27.55 -40.31
CA SER A 74 21.09 -26.76 -40.02
C SER A 74 21.17 -25.40 -40.71
N ALA A 75 22.02 -24.55 -40.10
CA ALA A 75 23.01 -23.65 -40.71
C ALA A 75 22.56 -22.49 -41.63
N VAL A 76 23.03 -21.27 -41.32
CA VAL A 76 24.15 -20.57 -41.99
C VAL A 76 24.18 -19.10 -41.51
N SER A 77 25.33 -18.66 -40.99
CA SER A 77 25.69 -17.24 -40.86
C SER A 77 26.13 -16.67 -42.21
N PRO A 78 25.87 -15.38 -42.46
CA PRO A 78 26.94 -14.54 -42.95
C PRO A 78 27.05 -13.17 -42.25
N SER A 79 28.29 -12.70 -42.18
CA SER A 79 28.74 -11.44 -41.63
C SER A 79 28.35 -10.20 -42.46
N SER A 80 28.14 -9.10 -41.73
CA SER A 80 28.41 -7.69 -42.03
C SER A 80 28.24 -7.15 -43.46
N THR A 81 27.32 -6.18 -43.59
CA THR A 81 27.57 -4.97 -44.36
C THR A 81 27.19 -3.76 -43.52
N ALA A 82 28.17 -2.89 -43.28
CA ALA A 82 27.98 -1.56 -42.73
C ALA A 82 27.15 -0.73 -43.72
N ARG A 83 26.13 -0.03 -43.21
CA ARG A 83 25.41 0.98 -43.98
C ARG A 83 25.26 2.24 -43.14
N GLU A 84 25.64 3.34 -43.80
CA GLU A 84 25.78 4.69 -43.28
C GLU A 84 24.53 5.22 -42.58
N GLN A 85 24.80 5.90 -41.47
CA GLN A 85 23.87 6.69 -40.68
C GLN A 85 23.65 8.07 -41.35
N PRO A 86 22.41 8.52 -41.61
CA PRO A 86 22.16 9.91 -41.97
C PRO A 86 22.34 10.82 -40.74
N PRO A 87 22.92 12.03 -40.89
CA PRO A 87 23.11 12.96 -39.79
C PRO A 87 21.82 13.74 -39.55
N GLY A 88 21.33 13.76 -38.30
CA GLY A 88 20.31 14.72 -37.89
C GLY A 88 19.05 14.12 -37.26
N SER A 89 19.21 13.45 -36.12
CA SER A 89 18.20 13.46 -35.07
C SER A 89 18.94 13.39 -33.75
N LYS A 90 19.21 14.55 -33.15
CA LYS A 90 19.46 14.60 -31.71
C LYS A 90 18.13 14.23 -31.07
N VAL A 91 17.97 12.94 -30.80
CA VAL A 91 17.00 12.49 -29.80
C VAL A 91 17.61 13.00 -28.50
N ASP A 92 17.03 14.06 -27.95
CA ASP A 92 17.38 14.52 -26.61
C ASP A 92 17.32 13.30 -25.70
N ALA A 93 18.46 13.00 -25.07
CA ALA A 93 18.51 11.99 -24.04
C ALA A 93 17.43 12.32 -23.00
N PRO A 94 16.68 11.34 -22.47
CA PRO A 94 15.74 11.61 -21.40
C PRO A 94 16.50 12.35 -20.31
N SER A 95 16.07 13.59 -20.04
CA SER A 95 16.66 14.43 -19.02
C SER A 95 16.81 13.58 -17.76
N VAL A 96 18.06 13.51 -17.30
CA VAL A 96 18.41 13.01 -15.97
C VAL A 96 17.42 13.66 -15.01
N VAL A 97 16.61 12.83 -14.34
CA VAL A 97 15.75 13.28 -13.24
C VAL A 97 16.68 13.92 -12.24
N VAL A 98 16.65 15.25 -12.19
CA VAL A 98 17.38 16.03 -11.20
C VAL A 98 16.87 15.55 -9.85
N VAL A 99 17.79 15.09 -9.00
CA VAL A 99 17.49 14.80 -7.60
C VAL A 99 17.02 16.13 -7.02
N ASP A 100 15.74 16.20 -6.68
CA ASP A 100 15.06 17.44 -6.29
C ASP A 100 15.64 17.90 -4.93
N ASP A 101 16.58 18.86 -4.97
CA ASP A 101 17.15 19.56 -3.81
C ASP A 101 16.12 20.57 -3.26
N LYS A 102 14.92 20.12 -2.89
CA LYS A 102 13.86 21.01 -2.38
C LYS A 102 13.90 21.11 -0.86
N VAL A 103 13.53 22.30 -0.40
CA VAL A 103 13.49 22.72 1.01
C VAL A 103 12.21 22.15 1.63
N PRO A 104 12.26 21.60 2.85
CA PRO A 104 11.05 21.15 3.53
C PRO A 104 10.03 22.30 3.66
N PRO A 105 8.72 21.99 3.73
CA PRO A 105 7.70 23.00 4.04
C PRO A 105 8.06 23.77 5.33
N PRO A 106 7.72 25.07 5.46
CA PRO A 106 8.01 25.85 6.67
C PRO A 106 7.51 25.21 7.96
N GLU A 107 6.42 24.44 7.89
CA GLU A 107 5.83 23.67 8.98
C GLU A 107 6.82 22.66 9.57
N CYS A 108 7.82 22.24 8.80
CA CYS A 108 8.90 21.35 9.22
C CYS A 108 10.01 22.02 10.05
N GLU A 109 10.00 23.34 10.19
CA GLU A 109 10.95 24.09 11.04
C GLU A 109 10.42 24.27 12.48
N GLY A 110 9.16 23.91 12.73
CA GLY A 110 8.46 24.11 13.99
C GLY A 110 8.45 22.88 14.92
N ARG A 111 7.58 22.95 15.94
CA ARG A 111 7.26 21.78 16.76
C ARG A 111 6.33 20.88 15.99
N LEU A 112 6.83 19.73 15.57
CA LEU A 112 6.08 18.73 14.83
C LEU A 112 5.19 17.92 15.76
N GLU A 113 4.01 17.54 15.26
CA GLU A 113 3.22 16.49 15.90
C GLU A 113 3.98 15.15 15.86
N PRO A 114 3.91 14.34 16.92
CA PRO A 114 4.39 12.96 16.89
C PRO A 114 3.66 12.12 15.84
N ALA A 115 4.32 11.11 15.29
CA ALA A 115 3.72 10.25 14.26
C ALA A 115 2.43 9.56 14.74
N ALA A 116 2.36 9.18 16.02
CA ALA A 116 1.16 8.60 16.60
C ALA A 116 -0.03 9.58 16.68
N GLU A 117 0.23 10.87 16.93
CA GLU A 117 -0.81 11.91 16.93
C GLU A 117 -1.29 12.19 15.50
N ALA A 118 -0.36 12.27 14.54
CA ALA A 118 -0.67 12.37 13.11
C ALA A 118 -1.54 11.21 12.64
N ALA A 119 -1.17 9.97 12.98
CA ALA A 119 -1.92 8.77 12.64
C ALA A 119 -3.36 8.82 13.20
N ALA A 120 -3.53 9.14 14.48
CA ALA A 120 -4.86 9.23 15.09
C ALA A 120 -5.74 10.29 14.41
N ARG A 121 -5.18 11.44 14.06
CA ARG A 121 -5.87 12.51 13.34
C ARG A 121 -6.26 12.08 11.92
N LEU A 122 -5.35 11.46 11.18
CA LEU A 122 -5.59 10.95 9.83
C LEU A 122 -6.65 9.84 9.83
N THR A 123 -6.67 8.97 10.83
CA THR A 123 -7.70 7.93 11.02
C THR A 123 -9.08 8.56 11.14
N LEU A 124 -9.23 9.57 12.01
CA LEU A 124 -10.50 10.28 12.18
C LEU A 124 -10.92 10.98 10.88
N ALA A 125 -10.02 11.78 10.30
CA ALA A 125 -10.28 12.54 9.07
C ALA A 125 -10.71 11.62 7.91
N THR A 126 -10.00 10.51 7.71
CA THR A 126 -10.30 9.56 6.63
C THR A 126 -11.60 8.82 6.87
N THR A 127 -11.88 8.42 8.11
CA THR A 127 -13.15 7.78 8.47
C THR A 127 -14.33 8.71 8.22
N ASP A 128 -14.23 9.96 8.67
CA ASP A 128 -15.28 10.97 8.48
C ASP A 128 -15.49 11.28 6.99
N ALA A 129 -14.41 11.45 6.21
CA ALA A 129 -14.48 11.69 4.78
C ALA A 129 -15.14 10.51 4.03
N VAL A 130 -14.78 9.27 4.36
CA VAL A 130 -15.41 8.08 3.77
C VAL A 130 -16.89 8.02 4.13
N LYS A 131 -17.25 8.28 5.39
CA LYS A 131 -18.65 8.25 5.83
C LYS A 131 -19.49 9.40 5.27
N ALA A 132 -18.89 10.54 4.99
CA ALA A 132 -19.55 11.64 4.30
C ALA A 132 -19.92 11.24 2.85
N GLN A 133 -19.07 10.46 2.17
CA GLN A 133 -19.34 9.98 0.81
C GLN A 133 -20.28 8.77 0.76
N ARG A 134 -20.17 7.86 1.75
CA ARG A 134 -20.92 6.61 1.82
C ARG A 134 -21.26 6.26 3.28
N PRO A 135 -22.34 6.85 3.83
CA PRO A 135 -22.74 6.58 5.22
C PRO A 135 -23.19 5.12 5.43
N ASP A 136 -23.65 4.45 4.37
CA ASP A 136 -24.11 3.07 4.34
C ASP A 136 -22.97 2.03 4.33
N LEU A 137 -21.73 2.44 4.02
CA LEU A 137 -20.60 1.54 3.87
C LEU A 137 -20.16 0.97 5.22
N GLY A 138 -20.29 -0.33 5.43
CA GLY A 138 -19.67 -1.00 6.58
C GLY A 138 -18.15 -0.98 6.46
N LEU A 139 -17.44 -0.73 7.56
CA LEU A 139 -15.98 -0.73 7.60
C LEU A 139 -15.52 -1.72 8.68
N SER A 140 -14.62 -2.62 8.32
CA SER A 140 -13.97 -3.55 9.25
C SER A 140 -12.48 -3.64 8.97
N ALA A 141 -11.72 -4.12 9.96
CA ALA A 141 -10.28 -4.39 9.80
C ALA A 141 -10.03 -5.24 8.55
N ASN A 142 -8.96 -4.92 7.83
CA ASN A 142 -8.54 -5.66 6.63
C ASN A 142 -7.26 -6.43 6.95
N PRO A 143 -7.25 -7.78 6.86
CA PRO A 143 -6.05 -8.58 7.10
C PRO A 143 -4.86 -8.25 6.17
N ALA A 144 -5.13 -7.67 5.00
CA ALA A 144 -4.06 -7.21 4.10
C ALA A 144 -3.36 -5.95 4.61
N GLY A 145 -3.95 -5.25 5.59
CA GLY A 145 -3.36 -4.11 6.29
C GLY A 145 -2.55 -4.49 7.53
N ASP A 146 -2.36 -5.78 7.84
CA ASP A 146 -1.53 -6.21 8.97
C ASP A 146 -0.05 -5.90 8.71
N TYR A 147 0.41 -4.70 9.11
CA TYR A 147 1.80 -4.26 8.96
C TYR A 147 2.36 -3.68 10.27
N PRO A 148 3.57 -4.08 10.71
CA PRO A 148 4.34 -5.23 10.21
C PRO A 148 3.53 -6.53 10.34
N ALA A 149 3.84 -7.52 9.50
CA ALA A 149 3.06 -8.76 9.42
C ALA A 149 2.71 -9.35 10.81
N GLY A 150 1.42 -9.54 11.06
CA GLY A 150 0.90 -10.03 12.34
C GLY A 150 0.56 -8.93 13.36
N THR A 151 0.64 -7.65 12.97
CA THR A 151 0.18 -6.51 13.76
C THR A 151 -1.17 -6.05 13.20
N PRO A 152 -2.29 -6.41 13.83
CA PRO A 152 -3.61 -6.04 13.33
C PRO A 152 -3.92 -4.57 13.59
N HIS A 153 -4.57 -3.93 12.63
CA HIS A 153 -5.02 -2.54 12.70
C HIS A 153 -6.54 -2.45 12.58
N GLY A 154 -7.12 -1.40 13.19
CA GLY A 154 -8.53 -1.09 13.04
C GLY A 154 -8.90 -0.74 11.59
N PRO A 155 -10.21 -0.65 11.27
CA PRO A 155 -10.64 -0.12 9.97
C PRO A 155 -10.12 1.31 9.79
N LEU A 156 -9.38 1.54 8.70
CA LEU A 156 -8.77 2.84 8.38
C LEU A 156 -7.84 3.38 9.47
N ASP A 157 -7.32 2.51 10.32
CA ASP A 157 -6.39 2.88 11.39
C ASP A 157 -4.99 3.10 10.80
N TYR A 158 -4.57 4.36 10.74
CA TYR A 158 -3.28 4.73 10.18
C TYR A 158 -2.13 4.24 11.05
N HIS A 159 -1.09 3.80 10.37
CA HIS A 159 0.19 3.51 10.98
C HIS A 159 1.30 3.89 10.00
N GLN A 160 2.49 4.16 10.54
CA GLN A 160 3.63 4.50 9.70
C GLN A 160 4.25 3.22 9.14
N VAL A 161 4.54 3.23 7.84
CA VAL A 161 5.23 2.15 7.15
C VAL A 161 6.62 2.59 6.72
N SER A 162 7.62 1.79 7.09
CA SER A 162 9.02 2.01 6.77
C SER A 162 9.60 0.72 6.20
N ALA A 163 9.74 0.67 4.87
CA ALA A 163 10.26 -0.51 4.19
C ALA A 163 11.71 -0.84 4.58
N ALA A 164 12.49 0.17 5.01
CA ALA A 164 13.88 -0.01 5.41
C ALA A 164 14.01 -0.52 6.85
N ASP A 165 13.16 -0.03 7.76
CA ASP A 165 13.16 -0.42 9.17
C ASP A 165 11.77 -0.25 9.80
N PRO A 166 10.97 -1.32 9.93
CA PRO A 166 9.61 -1.26 10.44
C PRO A 166 9.49 -0.85 11.91
N GLY A 167 10.61 -0.76 12.66
CA GLY A 167 10.63 -0.35 14.06
C GLY A 167 11.02 1.11 14.29
N VAL A 168 11.40 1.83 13.23
CA VAL A 168 11.84 3.22 13.33
C VAL A 168 10.67 4.15 13.05
N GLU A 169 10.35 4.97 14.05
CA GLU A 169 9.46 6.12 13.86
C GLU A 169 10.22 7.23 13.13
N LEU A 170 9.69 7.62 11.97
CA LEU A 170 10.16 8.75 11.18
C LEU A 170 9.34 10.00 11.54
N SER A 171 10.00 11.16 11.50
CA SER A 171 9.31 12.45 11.56
C SER A 171 8.28 12.55 10.43
N ILE A 172 7.14 13.20 10.68
CA ILE A 172 6.14 13.53 9.64
C ILE A 172 6.70 14.38 8.48
N CYS A 173 7.86 15.00 8.68
CA CYS A 173 8.57 15.75 7.66
C CYS A 173 9.59 14.91 6.88
N ASP A 174 9.92 13.69 7.31
CA ASP A 174 10.81 12.82 6.53
C ASP A 174 10.12 12.45 5.21
N PRO A 175 10.72 12.67 4.04
CA PRO A 175 10.11 12.33 2.74
C PRO A 175 9.86 10.81 2.56
N LYS A 176 10.31 9.98 3.50
CA LYS A 176 10.03 8.54 3.56
C LYS A 176 8.94 8.19 4.56
N ALA A 177 8.45 9.12 5.37
CA ALA A 177 7.38 8.91 6.33
C ALA A 177 6.07 8.65 5.59
N THR A 178 5.73 7.38 5.43
CA THR A 178 4.51 6.96 4.75
C THR A 178 3.52 6.50 5.81
N PHE A 179 2.30 7.02 5.77
CA PHE A 179 1.21 6.59 6.62
C PHE A 179 0.20 5.84 5.78
N GLU A 180 -0.13 4.61 6.15
CA GLU A 180 -1.10 3.81 5.41
C GLU A 180 -2.25 3.35 6.31
N ALA A 181 -3.42 3.21 5.70
CA ALA A 181 -4.64 2.77 6.33
C ALA A 181 -5.45 1.91 5.35
N MET A 182 -6.11 0.88 5.87
CA MET A 182 -6.93 -0.01 5.05
C MET A 182 -8.20 -0.41 5.78
N ALA A 183 -9.27 -0.65 5.02
CA ALA A 183 -10.47 -1.30 5.54
C ALA A 183 -11.08 -2.25 4.53
N THR A 184 -11.69 -3.33 5.03
CA THR A 184 -12.66 -4.09 4.25
C THR A 184 -13.95 -3.29 4.27
N THR A 185 -14.55 -3.08 3.11
CA THR A 185 -15.81 -2.39 2.97
C THR A 185 -16.94 -3.38 2.71
N THR A 186 -18.12 -3.16 3.27
CA THR A 186 -19.30 -4.00 3.02
C THR A 186 -20.52 -3.14 2.66
N THR A 187 -21.29 -3.61 1.70
CA THR A 187 -22.55 -3.00 1.24
C THR A 187 -23.59 -4.10 0.99
N ALA A 188 -24.81 -3.71 0.60
CA ALA A 188 -25.82 -4.67 0.15
C ALA A 188 -25.40 -5.40 -1.14
N ASP A 189 -24.58 -4.76 -1.98
CA ASP A 189 -24.18 -5.28 -3.30
C ASP A 189 -22.92 -6.17 -3.24
N GLY A 190 -22.27 -6.24 -2.07
CA GLY A 190 -21.08 -7.05 -1.84
C GLY A 190 -20.02 -6.34 -1.01
N SER A 191 -18.84 -6.94 -0.97
CA SER A 191 -17.68 -6.43 -0.26
C SER A 191 -16.61 -5.90 -1.22
N GLY A 192 -15.74 -5.06 -0.67
CA GLY A 192 -14.60 -4.48 -1.35
C GLY A 192 -13.53 -4.10 -0.33
N ASN A 193 -12.55 -3.32 -0.76
CA ASN A 193 -11.62 -2.69 0.16
C ASN A 193 -11.42 -1.22 -0.21
N ILE A 194 -10.93 -0.47 0.78
CA ILE A 194 -10.36 0.85 0.60
C ILE A 194 -8.96 0.84 1.19
N PHE A 195 -8.02 1.43 0.47
CA PHE A 195 -6.66 1.67 0.90
C PHE A 195 -6.34 3.15 0.76
N VAL A 196 -5.71 3.72 1.77
CA VAL A 196 -5.29 5.12 1.77
C VAL A 196 -3.85 5.21 2.21
N LEU A 197 -3.06 5.98 1.45
CA LEU A 197 -1.68 6.29 1.77
C LEU A 197 -1.51 7.79 1.77
N VAL A 198 -0.89 8.32 2.82
CA VAL A 198 -0.56 9.73 3.00
C VAL A 198 0.94 9.85 3.24
N GLU A 199 1.61 10.70 2.47
CA GLU A 199 3.05 10.93 2.58
C GLU A 199 3.36 12.42 2.39
N PRO A 200 4.39 12.95 3.06
CA PRO A 200 4.93 14.25 2.72
C PRO A 200 5.68 14.13 1.38
N THR A 201 5.53 15.12 0.51
CA THR A 201 6.24 15.17 -0.75
C THR A 201 6.76 16.57 -0.99
N TRP A 202 7.99 16.59 -1.49
CA TRP A 202 8.78 17.80 -1.69
C TRP A 202 8.94 18.11 -3.18
N ARG A 203 8.21 17.37 -4.02
CA ARG A 203 8.18 17.53 -5.48
C ARG A 203 7.14 18.58 -5.84
N ASP A 204 7.36 19.32 -6.93
CA ASP A 204 6.44 20.34 -7.46
C ASP A 204 5.18 19.79 -8.15
N GLY A 205 4.88 18.49 -7.99
CA GLY A 205 3.76 17.85 -8.66
C GLY A 205 3.84 16.33 -8.69
N LEU A 206 2.80 15.71 -9.24
CA LEU A 206 2.72 14.25 -9.39
C LEU A 206 3.60 13.71 -10.54
N GLY A 207 4.04 14.58 -11.46
CA GLY A 207 4.79 14.17 -12.66
C GLY A 207 3.92 13.42 -13.68
N PRO A 208 4.50 12.67 -14.65
CA PRO A 208 3.74 11.93 -15.66
C PRO A 208 3.14 10.63 -15.08
N VAL A 209 2.20 10.76 -14.15
CA VAL A 209 1.58 9.65 -13.39
C VAL A 209 0.83 8.67 -14.30
N CYS A 210 0.29 9.16 -15.41
CA CYS A 210 -0.35 8.32 -16.42
C CYS A 210 0.64 7.51 -17.27
N ALA A 211 1.94 7.56 -17.02
CA ALA A 211 2.91 6.68 -17.68
C ALA A 211 3.43 5.56 -16.76
N PHE A 212 3.07 5.56 -15.47
CA PHE A 212 3.66 4.63 -14.51
C PHE A 212 3.10 3.21 -14.65
N PRO A 213 3.95 2.18 -14.75
CA PRO A 213 3.54 0.77 -14.73
C PRO A 213 3.17 0.32 -13.31
N GLY A 214 2.25 -0.64 -13.17
CA GLY A 214 2.05 -1.36 -11.89
C GLY A 214 0.61 -1.56 -11.41
N LEU A 215 -0.40 -0.98 -12.06
CA LEU A 215 -1.81 -1.04 -11.62
C LEU A 215 -2.65 -2.08 -12.38
N GLY A 216 -2.04 -3.14 -12.91
CA GLY A 216 -2.73 -4.05 -13.84
C GLY A 216 -2.98 -3.38 -15.21
N THR A 217 -4.02 -3.82 -15.93
CA THR A 217 -4.41 -3.23 -17.22
C THR A 217 -5.21 -1.97 -16.97
N ARG A 218 -4.52 -0.82 -16.96
CA ARG A 218 -5.17 0.48 -16.79
C ARG A 218 -6.14 0.76 -17.93
N THR A 219 -7.38 1.07 -17.58
CA THR A 219 -8.47 1.35 -18.52
C THR A 219 -8.72 2.85 -18.69
N SER A 220 -8.42 3.66 -17.69
CA SER A 220 -8.46 5.13 -17.80
C SER A 220 -7.39 5.82 -16.96
N CYS A 221 -7.00 7.03 -17.38
CA CYS A 221 -6.15 7.92 -16.61
C CYS A 221 -6.45 9.36 -16.99
N VAL A 222 -6.87 10.18 -16.03
CA VAL A 222 -7.20 11.60 -16.24
C VAL A 222 -6.50 12.42 -15.18
N ALA A 223 -5.73 13.42 -15.61
CA ALA A 223 -5.17 14.44 -14.74
C ALA A 223 -6.03 15.70 -14.82
N GLU A 224 -6.30 16.31 -13.67
CA GLU A 224 -7.05 17.56 -13.55
C GLU A 224 -6.55 18.39 -12.37
N THR A 225 -6.97 19.64 -12.34
CA THR A 225 -6.68 20.56 -11.23
C THR A 225 -7.91 20.68 -10.35
N GLY A 226 -7.73 20.45 -9.05
CA GLY A 226 -8.74 20.62 -8.02
C GLY A 226 -9.10 22.09 -7.77
N THR A 227 -10.17 22.30 -7.02
CA THR A 227 -10.71 23.64 -6.78
C THR A 227 -9.82 24.53 -5.91
N ARG A 228 -8.85 23.95 -5.19
CA ARG A 228 -7.88 24.69 -4.37
C ARG A 228 -6.46 24.57 -4.92
N GLY A 229 -6.33 24.25 -6.21
CA GLY A 229 -5.03 24.13 -6.87
C GLY A 229 -4.39 22.75 -6.73
N GLU A 230 -5.08 21.76 -6.18
CA GLU A 230 -4.54 20.40 -6.07
C GLU A 230 -4.29 19.79 -7.46
N GLU A 231 -3.22 19.03 -7.63
CA GLU A 231 -3.09 18.16 -8.79
C GLU A 231 -3.77 16.82 -8.48
N ILE A 232 -4.73 16.43 -9.32
CA ILE A 232 -5.55 15.23 -9.11
C ILE A 232 -5.38 14.31 -10.30
N VAL A 233 -5.04 13.04 -10.04
CA VAL A 233 -5.02 12.00 -11.07
C VAL A 233 -6.00 10.89 -10.72
N LYS A 234 -7.00 10.70 -11.58
CA LYS A 234 -8.03 9.66 -11.51
C LYS A 234 -7.68 8.49 -12.42
N GLN A 235 -7.78 7.27 -11.92
CA GLN A 235 -7.40 6.06 -12.66
C GLN A 235 -8.37 4.92 -12.39
N THR A 236 -8.68 4.18 -13.45
CA THR A 236 -9.35 2.87 -13.35
C THR A 236 -8.46 1.78 -13.93
N ALA A 237 -8.52 0.59 -13.36
CA ALA A 237 -7.78 -0.54 -13.89
C ALA A 237 -8.50 -1.88 -13.72
N ASP A 238 -8.21 -2.82 -14.62
CA ASP A 238 -8.52 -4.24 -14.50
C ASP A 238 -7.28 -4.97 -13.97
N MET A 239 -7.41 -5.58 -12.80
CA MET A 239 -6.33 -6.33 -12.15
C MET A 239 -6.34 -7.82 -12.50
N GLY A 240 -7.22 -8.24 -13.41
CA GLY A 240 -7.46 -9.62 -13.78
C GLY A 240 -8.44 -10.33 -12.84
N GLY A 241 -8.96 -11.48 -13.27
CA GLY A 241 -9.87 -12.29 -12.44
C GLY A 241 -11.20 -11.62 -12.08
N GLY A 242 -11.60 -10.58 -12.84
CA GLY A 242 -12.79 -9.77 -12.57
C GLY A 242 -12.58 -8.70 -11.48
N ILE A 243 -11.35 -8.52 -11.00
CA ILE A 243 -11.03 -7.50 -10.00
C ILE A 243 -10.83 -6.16 -10.71
N THR A 244 -11.58 -5.16 -10.27
CA THR A 244 -11.51 -3.78 -10.77
C THR A 244 -11.06 -2.85 -9.66
N LEU A 245 -10.33 -1.80 -10.04
CA LEU A 245 -9.76 -0.81 -9.13
C LEU A 245 -10.10 0.61 -9.60
N ASN A 246 -10.56 1.43 -8.66
CA ASN A 246 -10.62 2.88 -8.76
C ASN A 246 -9.51 3.47 -7.90
N GLN A 247 -8.81 4.47 -8.42
CA GLN A 247 -7.71 5.12 -7.71
C GLN A 247 -7.68 6.60 -7.99
N VAL A 248 -7.37 7.37 -6.95
CA VAL A 248 -7.09 8.80 -7.03
C VAL A 248 -5.76 9.09 -6.35
N LEU A 249 -4.91 9.86 -7.02
CA LEU A 249 -3.76 10.53 -6.42
C LEU A 249 -4.05 12.02 -6.33
N VAL A 250 -3.78 12.60 -5.17
CA VAL A 250 -3.87 14.04 -4.92
C VAL A 250 -2.49 14.52 -4.46
N HIS A 251 -2.02 15.60 -5.06
CA HIS A 251 -0.86 16.36 -4.58
C HIS A 251 -1.33 17.78 -4.25
N ARG A 252 -0.96 18.23 -3.05
CA ARG A 252 -1.39 19.51 -2.50
C ARG A 252 -0.20 20.46 -2.39
N GLU A 253 -0.50 21.75 -2.45
CA GLU A 253 0.50 22.82 -2.25
C GLU A 253 1.13 22.80 -0.85
N ASP A 254 0.42 22.25 0.16
CA ASP A 254 0.95 22.10 1.52
C ASP A 254 2.06 21.03 1.62
N GLY A 255 2.37 20.32 0.52
CA GLY A 255 3.36 19.25 0.51
C GLY A 255 2.78 17.88 0.90
N THR A 256 1.47 17.75 1.09
CA THR A 256 0.82 16.46 1.31
C THR A 256 0.55 15.76 -0.02
N ARG A 257 0.86 14.47 -0.10
CA ARG A 257 0.41 13.59 -1.17
C ARG A 257 -0.46 12.47 -0.61
N ILE A 258 -1.56 12.22 -1.29
CA ILE A 258 -2.59 11.27 -0.87
C ILE A 258 -2.88 10.33 -2.04
N LEU A 259 -2.89 9.04 -1.77
CA LEU A 259 -3.39 8.01 -2.66
C LEU A 259 -4.60 7.38 -1.99
N VAL A 260 -5.74 7.37 -2.68
CA VAL A 260 -6.95 6.67 -2.26
C VAL A 260 -7.29 5.63 -3.31
N GLN A 261 -7.44 4.38 -2.90
CA GLN A 261 -7.79 3.26 -3.77
C GLN A 261 -9.02 2.54 -3.25
N ALA A 262 -9.82 2.02 -4.16
CA ALA A 262 -10.92 1.11 -3.85
C ALA A 262 -10.94 -0.05 -4.86
N GLU A 263 -11.14 -1.27 -4.34
CA GLU A 263 -11.23 -2.48 -5.15
C GLU A 263 -12.51 -3.25 -4.81
N ASN A 264 -13.05 -4.01 -5.78
CA ASN A 264 -14.24 -4.85 -5.61
C ASN A 264 -13.98 -6.23 -4.95
N ILE A 265 -12.88 -6.33 -4.20
CA ILE A 265 -12.45 -7.54 -3.46
C ILE A 265 -12.24 -7.20 -1.98
N ALA A 266 -12.72 -8.07 -1.09
CA ALA A 266 -12.72 -7.78 0.36
C ALA A 266 -11.33 -7.62 0.98
N THR A 267 -10.31 -8.29 0.45
CA THR A 267 -8.94 -8.28 0.98
C THR A 267 -8.09 -7.27 0.23
N SER A 268 -7.43 -7.73 -0.83
CA SER A 268 -6.67 -6.97 -1.81
C SER A 268 -6.41 -7.88 -3.01
N GLY A 269 -6.37 -7.32 -4.22
CA GLY A 269 -5.95 -8.03 -5.42
C GLY A 269 -4.59 -8.73 -5.29
N LYS A 270 -3.70 -8.26 -4.39
CA LYS A 270 -2.39 -8.89 -4.11
C LYS A 270 -2.50 -10.22 -3.37
N THR A 271 -3.47 -10.34 -2.48
CA THR A 271 -3.68 -11.55 -1.67
C THR A 271 -4.48 -12.63 -2.41
N GLY A 272 -5.07 -12.27 -3.55
CA GLY A 272 -5.97 -13.11 -4.32
C GLY A 272 -7.37 -13.21 -3.72
N GLY A 273 -8.25 -13.88 -4.46
CA GLY A 273 -9.67 -14.05 -4.13
C GLY A 273 -10.55 -13.74 -5.33
N ALA A 274 -11.85 -13.93 -5.18
CA ALA A 274 -12.82 -13.53 -6.18
C ALA A 274 -13.45 -12.19 -5.78
N PRO A 275 -13.72 -11.30 -6.76
CA PRO A 275 -14.50 -10.10 -6.48
C PRO A 275 -15.87 -10.52 -5.94
N THR A 276 -16.39 -9.73 -4.99
CA THR A 276 -17.72 -9.99 -4.41
C THR A 276 -18.79 -9.04 -4.92
N SER A 277 -18.39 -8.02 -5.68
CA SER A 277 -19.25 -7.09 -6.41
C SER A 277 -18.71 -6.87 -7.83
N SER A 278 -19.55 -6.34 -8.73
CA SER A 278 -19.14 -6.02 -10.10
C SER A 278 -18.26 -4.77 -10.20
N GLU A 279 -18.34 -3.88 -9.21
CA GLU A 279 -17.66 -2.58 -9.20
C GLU A 279 -17.04 -2.28 -7.81
N PRO A 280 -16.00 -1.43 -7.74
CA PRO A 280 -15.43 -1.00 -6.47
C PRO A 280 -16.46 -0.28 -5.59
N PRO A 281 -16.30 -0.32 -4.25
CA PRO A 281 -17.26 0.26 -3.30
C PRO A 281 -17.35 1.79 -3.37
N LEU A 282 -16.39 2.46 -4.00
CA LEU A 282 -16.31 3.91 -4.12
C LEU A 282 -16.01 4.30 -5.57
N THR A 283 -16.74 5.28 -6.09
CA THR A 283 -16.52 5.88 -7.41
C THR A 283 -15.30 6.81 -7.39
N LEU A 284 -14.75 7.14 -8.57
CA LEU A 284 -13.64 8.10 -8.66
C LEU A 284 -13.96 9.44 -8.02
N ASP A 285 -15.17 9.99 -8.21
CA ASP A 285 -15.55 11.29 -7.65
C ASP A 285 -15.61 11.25 -6.12
N GLN A 286 -16.07 10.13 -5.55
CA GLN A 286 -16.03 9.92 -4.09
C GLN A 286 -14.61 9.81 -3.57
N LEU A 287 -13.72 9.11 -4.29
CA LEU A 287 -12.30 9.03 -3.93
C LEU A 287 -11.61 10.39 -4.03
N VAL A 288 -11.97 11.22 -5.02
CA VAL A 288 -11.51 12.62 -5.10
C VAL A 288 -11.97 13.39 -3.88
N ALA A 289 -13.26 13.33 -3.54
CA ALA A 289 -13.81 14.05 -2.39
C ALA A 289 -13.12 13.66 -1.07
N ILE A 290 -12.78 12.38 -0.88
CA ILE A 290 -11.96 11.91 0.26
C ILE A 290 -10.54 12.49 0.17
N GLY A 291 -9.88 12.33 -0.98
CA GLY A 291 -8.50 12.74 -1.18
C GLY A 291 -8.27 14.25 -1.11
N VAL A 292 -9.29 15.08 -1.30
CA VAL A 292 -9.21 16.54 -1.16
C VAL A 292 -9.75 17.06 0.18
N ASP A 293 -10.14 16.20 1.11
CA ASP A 293 -10.61 16.67 2.41
C ASP A 293 -9.49 17.43 3.17
N PRO A 294 -9.71 18.68 3.60
CA PRO A 294 -8.67 19.50 4.22
C PRO A 294 -8.06 18.88 5.48
N ALA A 295 -8.79 18.03 6.21
CA ALA A 295 -8.28 17.39 7.42
C ALA A 295 -7.27 16.26 7.13
N LEU A 296 -7.28 15.70 5.92
CA LEU A 296 -6.24 14.78 5.43
C LEU A 296 -4.99 15.55 4.98
N THR A 297 -4.24 16.11 5.92
CA THR A 297 -2.97 16.80 5.67
C THR A 297 -1.86 16.26 6.56
N MET A 298 -0.61 16.26 6.07
CA MET A 298 0.58 16.03 6.89
C MET A 298 0.96 17.25 7.74
N PHE A 299 0.44 18.44 7.40
CA PHE A 299 0.87 19.71 7.97
C PHE A 299 -0.34 20.54 8.43
N PRO A 300 -0.97 20.17 9.56
CA PRO A 300 -2.05 20.97 10.12
C PRO A 300 -1.49 22.31 10.61
N GLY A 301 -2.05 23.41 10.09
CA GLY A 301 -1.66 24.79 10.47
C GLY A 301 -2.11 25.23 11.86
#